data_AF-A0ABC9UA06-F1
#
_entry.id   AF-A0ABC9UA06-F1
#
_cell.length_a   1.000
_cell.length_b   1.000
_cell.length_c   1.000
_cell.angle_alpha   90.00
_cell.angle_beta   90.00
_cell.angle_gamma   90.00
#
_symmetry.space_group_name_H-M   'P 1'
#
loop_
_entity.id
_entity.type
_entity.pdbx_description
1 polymer ?
#
loop_
_entity_poly.entity_id
_entity_poly.type
_entity_poly.pdbx_seq_one_letter_code
_entity_poly.pdbx_strand_id
1 'polypeptide(L)'
;MIITLDNAYQSELLLLPARNSAGELKGLEVLVNFTGVGSDVRIPTELVIPRLSAAEELVLFNEKLQLLDTCKLFFIQHQLIAWINITPAIVEFLLSNGNAVSILERYPFLEFTVNENYPGLNNGDAANLLI
;
A
#
# COMPACT_ATOMS: atom_id res chain seq x y z
N MET A 1 -5.82 2.07 12.12
CA MET A 1 -6.17 0.67 12.48
C MET A 1 -5.39 0.32 13.72
N ILE A 2 -5.97 -0.42 14.67
CA ILE A 2 -5.22 -0.99 15.81
C ILE A 2 -5.02 -2.48 15.55
N ILE A 3 -3.76 -2.92 15.55
CA ILE A 3 -3.36 -4.33 15.48
C ILE A 3 -2.94 -4.76 16.88
N THR A 4 -3.35 -5.95 17.30
CA THR A 4 -2.97 -6.50 18.60
C THR A 4 -2.00 -7.65 18.38
N LEU A 5 -0.72 -7.43 18.72
CA LEU A 5 0.29 -8.48 18.85
C LEU A 5 0.48 -8.78 20.35
N ASP A 6 1.71 -8.77 20.86
CA ASP A 6 1.98 -8.77 22.31
C ASP A 6 1.54 -7.45 22.97
N ASN A 7 1.49 -6.36 22.18
CA ASN A 7 0.94 -5.06 22.51
C ASN A 7 0.01 -4.56 21.39
N ALA A 8 -0.79 -3.53 21.67
CA ALA A 8 -1.60 -2.85 20.68
C ALA A 8 -0.77 -1.79 19.93
N TYR A 9 -0.83 -1.80 18.60
CA TYR A 9 -0.13 -0.86 17.72
C TYR A 9 -1.10 -0.18 16.77
N GLN A 10 -0.95 1.12 16.55
CA GLN A 10 -1.71 1.89 15.58
C GLN A 10 -0.89 2.20 14.32
N SER A 11 -1.53 2.13 13.15
CA SER A 11 -0.96 2.58 11.88
C SER A 11 -0.78 4.10 11.83
N GLU A 12 0.40 4.54 11.39
CA GLU A 12 0.73 5.93 11.08
C GLU A 12 1.17 5.98 9.61
N LEU A 13 0.39 6.64 8.75
CA LEU A 13 0.67 6.71 7.32
C LEU A 13 1.59 7.90 6.99
N LEU A 14 2.52 7.68 6.07
CA LEU A 14 3.50 8.66 5.61
C LEU A 14 3.53 8.70 4.09
N LEU A 15 3.97 9.83 3.53
CA LEU A 15 4.17 10.02 2.09
C LEU A 15 5.65 10.24 1.80
N LEU A 16 6.27 9.28 1.09
CA LEU A 16 7.67 9.36 0.67
C LEU A 16 7.77 9.98 -0.73
N PRO A 17 8.42 11.16 -0.90
CA PRO A 17 8.52 11.81 -2.20
C PRO A 17 9.53 11.13 -3.13
N ALA A 18 9.09 10.81 -4.35
CA ALA A 18 9.97 10.44 -5.46
C ALA A 18 10.24 11.66 -6.35
N ARG A 19 11.52 11.96 -6.58
CA ARG A 19 11.95 13.09 -7.42
C ARG A 19 12.79 12.59 -8.57
N ASN A 20 12.69 13.26 -9.73
CA ASN A 20 13.59 13.00 -10.85
C ASN A 20 14.98 13.64 -10.62
N SER A 21 15.90 13.46 -11.57
CA SER A 21 17.26 14.03 -11.52
C SER A 21 17.30 15.57 -11.49
N ALA A 22 16.24 16.24 -11.94
CA ALA A 22 16.08 17.69 -11.85
C ALA A 22 15.51 18.16 -10.50
N GLY A 23 15.19 17.24 -9.59
CA GLY A 23 14.60 17.53 -8.28
C GLY A 23 13.09 17.76 -8.30
N GLU A 24 12.42 17.59 -9.45
CA GLU A 24 10.98 17.73 -9.57
C GLU A 24 10.26 16.56 -8.90
N LEU A 25 9.22 16.84 -8.13
CA LEU A 25 8.37 15.80 -7.55
C LEU A 25 7.60 15.09 -8.67
N LYS A 26 7.69 13.76 -8.71
CA LYS A 26 6.98 12.92 -9.69
C LYS A 26 5.90 12.05 -9.07
N GLY A 27 6.03 11.76 -7.78
CA GLY A 27 5.01 11.03 -7.06
C GLY A 27 5.33 10.87 -5.59
N LEU A 28 4.44 10.17 -4.90
CA LEU A 28 4.52 9.91 -3.47
C LEU A 28 4.18 8.44 -3.23
N GLU A 29 5.04 7.73 -2.50
CA GLU A 29 4.74 6.38 -2.02
C GLU A 29 4.05 6.47 -0.64
N VAL A 30 2.95 5.74 -0.48
CA VAL A 30 2.23 5.64 0.80
C VAL A 30 2.86 4.55 1.66
N LEU A 31 3.60 5.00 2.68
CA LEU A 31 4.24 4.14 3.67
C LEU A 31 3.40 4.04 4.94
N VAL A 32 3.72 3.04 5.76
CA VAL A 32 3.13 2.83 7.09
C VAL A 32 4.24 2.64 8.11
N ASN A 33 4.11 3.33 9.23
CA ASN A 33 4.77 3.03 10.50
C ASN A 33 3.75 2.50 11.50
N PHE A 34 4.25 1.86 12.56
CA PHE A 34 3.42 1.40 13.67
C PHE A 34 3.93 1.98 14.98
N THR A 35 3.02 2.56 15.76
CA THR A 35 3.28 3.15 17.08
C THR A 35 2.44 2.45 18.13
N GLY A 36 2.99 2.21 19.33
CA GLY A 36 2.23 1.55 20.40
C GLY A 36 1.09 2.44 20.89
N VAL A 37 -0.11 1.88 21.10
CA VAL A 37 -1.26 2.65 21.57
C VAL A 37 -0.99 3.16 23.00
N GLY A 38 -1.08 4.48 23.19
CA GLY A 38 -0.79 5.11 24.49
C GLY A 38 0.70 5.17 24.84
N SER A 39 1.59 4.95 23.86
CA SER A 39 3.04 5.05 24.02
C SER A 39 3.66 5.75 22.82
N ASP A 40 4.82 6.39 23.00
CA ASP A 40 5.59 6.96 21.89
C ASP A 40 6.60 5.96 21.28
N VAL A 41 6.42 4.67 21.55
CA VAL A 41 7.33 3.62 21.08
C VAL A 41 6.92 3.16 19.69
N ARG A 42 7.85 3.27 18.73
CA ARG A 42 7.70 2.72 17.38
C ARG A 42 8.18 1.27 17.33
N ILE A 43 7.46 0.46 16.58
CA ILE A 43 7.90 -0.90 16.21
C ILE A 43 8.28 -0.92 14.72
N PRO A 44 9.38 -1.57 14.33
CA PRO A 44 9.73 -1.74 12.92
C PRO A 44 8.60 -2.38 12.11
N THR A 45 8.28 -1.78 10.97
CA THR A 45 7.22 -2.23 10.06
C THR A 45 7.44 -3.68 9.62
N GLU A 46 8.70 -4.09 9.44
CA GLU A 46 9.11 -5.43 9.05
C GLU A 46 8.78 -6.50 10.10
N LEU A 47 8.56 -6.11 11.37
CA LEU A 47 8.13 -7.03 12.43
C LEU A 47 6.61 -7.14 12.54
N VAL A 48 5.87 -6.15 12.04
CA VAL A 48 4.41 -6.10 12.11
C VAL A 48 3.77 -6.69 10.86
N ILE A 49 4.20 -6.26 9.67
CA ILE A 49 3.58 -6.64 8.39
C ILE A 49 3.46 -8.16 8.23
N PRO A 50 4.49 -8.99 8.51
CA PRO A 50 4.38 -10.45 8.34
C PRO A 50 3.40 -11.14 9.30
N ARG A 51 2.90 -10.42 10.32
CA ARG A 51 1.98 -10.95 11.33
C ARG A 51 0.53 -10.51 11.10
N LEU A 52 0.28 -9.67 10.09
CA LEU A 52 -1.08 -9.28 9.73
C LEU A 52 -1.82 -10.46 9.11
N SER A 53 -3.07 -10.63 9.50
CA SER A 53 -4.00 -11.46 8.74
C SER A 53 -4.34 -10.80 7.41
N ALA A 54 -4.79 -11.59 6.43
CA ALA A 54 -5.27 -11.07 5.14
C ALA A 54 -6.36 -9.99 5.30
N ALA A 55 -7.23 -10.13 6.31
CA ALA A 55 -8.25 -9.13 6.61
C ALA A 55 -7.64 -7.81 7.12
N GLU A 56 -6.64 -7.87 8.00
CA GLU A 56 -5.93 -6.68 8.49
C GLU A 56 -5.11 -6.01 7.39
N GLU A 57 -4.50 -6.78 6.47
CA GLU A 57 -3.85 -6.23 5.28
C GLU A 57 -4.83 -5.43 4.41
N LEU A 58 -6.05 -5.94 4.21
CA LEU A 58 -7.10 -5.23 3.48
C LEU A 58 -7.61 -3.99 4.22
N VAL A 59 -7.70 -4.03 5.55
CA VAL A 59 -8.04 -2.85 6.35
C VAL A 59 -6.96 -1.77 6.16
N LEU A 60 -5.68 -2.14 6.29
CA LEU A 60 -4.57 -1.21 6.08
C LEU A 60 -4.53 -0.65 4.65
N PHE A 61 -4.79 -1.49 3.65
CA PHE A 61 -4.91 -1.06 2.26
C PHE A 61 -6.01 -0.01 2.08
N ASN A 62 -7.18 -0.22 2.69
CA ASN A 62 -8.26 0.75 2.65
C ASN A 62 -7.91 2.06 3.37
N GLU A 63 -7.17 2.01 4.49
CA GLU A 63 -6.68 3.24 5.14
C GLU A 63 -5.75 4.05 4.23
N LYS A 64 -4.87 3.37 3.47
CA LYS A 64 -4.03 4.04 2.47
C LYS A 64 -4.86 4.69 1.36
N LEU A 65 -5.90 4.02 0.87
CA LEU A 65 -6.83 4.61 -0.11
C LEU A 65 -7.58 5.82 0.46
N GLN A 66 -8.01 5.75 1.73
CA GLN A 66 -8.67 6.86 2.42
C GLN A 66 -7.74 8.08 2.57
N LEU A 67 -6.45 7.86 2.85
CA LEU A 67 -5.47 8.94 2.82
C LEU A 67 -5.42 9.60 1.44
N LEU A 68 -5.36 8.82 0.36
CA LEU A 68 -5.36 9.38 -1.00
C LEU A 68 -6.65 10.14 -1.34
N ASP A 69 -7.79 9.76 -0.77
CA ASP A 69 -9.05 10.50 -0.93
C ASP A 69 -8.94 11.93 -0.36
N THR A 70 -8.27 12.08 0.79
CA THR A 70 -8.12 13.38 1.48
C THR A 70 -7.25 14.37 0.69
N CYS A 71 -6.33 13.88 -0.13
CA CYS A 71 -5.38 14.69 -0.91
C CYS A 71 -5.51 14.47 -2.43
N LYS A 72 -6.64 13.89 -2.88
CA LYS A 72 -6.88 13.50 -4.28
C LYS A 72 -6.63 14.63 -5.28
N LEU A 73 -7.10 15.84 -4.97
CA LEU A 73 -6.96 17.00 -5.84
C LEU A 73 -5.49 17.38 -6.07
N PHE A 74 -4.64 17.21 -5.07
CA PHE A 74 -3.21 17.51 -5.19
C PHE A 74 -2.54 16.63 -6.24
N PHE A 75 -2.80 15.32 -6.22
CA PHE A 75 -2.24 14.40 -7.23
C PHE A 75 -2.72 14.74 -8.64
N ILE A 76 -4.01 15.01 -8.81
CA ILE A 76 -4.60 15.33 -10.12
C ILE A 76 -4.05 16.66 -10.67
N GLN A 77 -4.04 17.71 -9.85
CA GLN A 77 -3.63 19.06 -10.29
C GLN A 77 -2.14 19.11 -10.65
N HIS A 78 -1.30 18.39 -9.92
CA HIS A 78 0.14 18.38 -10.13
C HIS A 78 0.62 17.22 -11.00
N GLN A 79 -0.31 16.40 -11.54
CA GLN A 79 0.00 15.24 -12.38
C GLN A 79 1.01 14.29 -11.71
N LEU A 80 0.82 14.05 -10.42
CA LEU A 80 1.68 13.20 -9.61
C LEU A 80 1.12 11.78 -9.53
N ILE A 81 2.01 10.81 -9.37
CA ILE A 81 1.65 9.40 -9.16
C ILE A 81 1.62 9.11 -7.65
N ALA A 82 0.63 8.32 -7.21
CA ALA A 82 0.63 7.71 -5.89
C ALA A 82 1.02 6.23 -6.02
N TRP A 83 1.97 5.76 -5.21
CA TRP A 83 2.30 4.34 -5.14
C TRP A 83 1.80 3.71 -3.85
N ILE A 84 1.13 2.57 -3.98
CA ILE A 84 0.79 1.70 -2.85
C ILE A 84 1.36 0.31 -3.11
N ASN A 85 2.22 -0.16 -2.19
CA ASN A 85 2.67 -1.54 -2.21
C ASN A 85 1.52 -2.50 -1.90
N ILE A 86 1.39 -3.56 -2.70
CA ILE A 86 0.34 -4.57 -2.59
C ILE A 86 0.91 -5.94 -2.23
N THR A 87 0.15 -6.68 -1.43
CA THR A 87 0.43 -8.05 -1.00
C THR A 87 -0.40 -9.05 -1.80
N PRO A 88 -0.11 -10.36 -1.74
CA PRO A 88 -0.96 -11.38 -2.36
C PRO A 88 -2.44 -11.30 -1.95
N ALA A 89 -2.74 -11.04 -0.67
CA ALA A 89 -4.13 -10.89 -0.21
C ALA A 89 -4.83 -9.68 -0.86
N ILE A 90 -4.11 -8.58 -1.07
CA ILE A 90 -4.63 -7.41 -1.78
C ILE A 90 -4.84 -7.74 -3.27
N VAL A 91 -3.94 -8.51 -3.90
CA VAL A 91 -4.13 -8.96 -5.29
C VAL A 91 -5.38 -9.81 -5.44
N GLU A 92 -5.60 -10.79 -4.56
CA GLU A 92 -6.83 -11.60 -4.56
C GLU A 92 -8.10 -10.73 -4.46
N PHE A 93 -8.06 -9.72 -3.57
CA PHE A 93 -9.15 -8.75 -3.44
C PHE A 93 -9.34 -7.90 -4.70
N LEU A 94 -8.27 -7.39 -5.30
CA LEU A 94 -8.30 -6.55 -6.50
C LEU A 94 -8.87 -7.30 -7.70
N LEU A 95 -8.50 -8.57 -7.86
CA LEU A 95 -8.98 -9.45 -8.94
C LEU A 95 -10.43 -9.91 -8.74
N SER A 96 -10.98 -9.74 -7.55
CA SER A 96 -12.35 -10.12 -7.24
C SER A 96 -13.35 -9.01 -7.62
N ASN A 97 -14.49 -9.40 -8.20
CA ASN A 97 -15.71 -8.57 -8.33
C ASN A 97 -15.52 -7.14 -8.89
N GLY A 98 -14.58 -6.92 -9.80
CA GLY A 98 -14.36 -5.60 -10.41
C GLY A 98 -13.78 -4.54 -9.45
N ASN A 99 -13.24 -4.95 -8.30
CA ASN A 99 -12.68 -4.06 -7.29
C ASN A 99 -11.54 -3.21 -7.86
N ALA A 100 -10.62 -3.82 -8.63
CA ALA A 100 -9.52 -3.09 -9.27
C ALA A 100 -10.03 -1.96 -10.17
N VAL A 101 -11.02 -2.25 -11.03
CA VAL A 101 -11.60 -1.24 -11.94
C VAL A 101 -12.20 -0.08 -11.14
N SER A 102 -13.04 -0.39 -10.14
CA SER A 102 -13.69 0.62 -9.31
C SER A 102 -12.67 1.51 -8.56
N ILE A 103 -11.58 0.92 -8.07
CA ILE A 103 -10.52 1.65 -7.36
C ILE A 103 -9.73 2.53 -8.33
N LEU A 104 -9.32 2.02 -9.48
CA LEU A 104 -8.51 2.76 -10.45
C LEU A 104 -9.30 3.87 -11.15
N GLU A 105 -10.60 3.68 -11.38
CA GLU A 105 -11.50 4.77 -11.82
C GLU A 105 -11.62 5.88 -10.77
N ARG A 106 -11.68 5.50 -9.48
CA ARG A 106 -11.72 6.47 -8.38
C ARG A 106 -10.39 7.19 -8.19
N TYR A 107 -9.27 6.52 -8.39
CA TYR A 107 -7.91 7.05 -8.18
C TYR A 107 -7.05 6.86 -9.44
N PRO A 108 -7.26 7.66 -10.50
CA PRO A 108 -6.58 7.47 -11.79
C PRO A 108 -5.06 7.75 -11.75
N PHE A 109 -4.55 8.30 -10.65
CA PHE A 109 -3.13 8.55 -10.39
C PHE A 109 -2.48 7.45 -9.55
N LEU A 110 -3.23 6.42 -9.15
CA LEU A 110 -2.73 5.33 -8.30
C LEU A 110 -2.05 4.25 -9.16
N GLU A 111 -0.84 3.89 -8.78
CA GLU A 111 -0.11 2.73 -9.26
C GLU A 111 0.14 1.76 -8.11
N PHE A 112 -0.04 0.47 -8.38
CA PHE A 112 0.30 -0.58 -7.42
C PHE A 112 1.75 -1.03 -7.61
N THR A 113 2.47 -1.20 -6.51
CA THR A 113 3.86 -1.66 -6.52
C THR A 113 4.02 -2.99 -5.81
N VAL A 114 5.02 -3.76 -6.24
CA VAL A 114 5.53 -4.94 -5.54
C VAL A 114 7.03 -4.76 -5.35
N ASN A 115 7.64 -5.57 -4.49
CA ASN A 115 9.10 -5.60 -4.33
C ASN A 115 9.66 -6.94 -4.81
N GLU A 116 10.98 -7.09 -4.85
CA GLU A 116 11.65 -8.29 -5.35
C GLU A 116 11.40 -9.54 -4.50
N ASN A 117 10.92 -9.37 -3.26
CA ASN A 117 10.53 -10.49 -2.39
C ASN A 117 9.10 -10.97 -2.64
N TYR A 118 8.39 -10.39 -3.63
CA TYR A 118 7.01 -10.78 -3.91
C TYR A 118 6.92 -12.27 -4.29
N PRO A 119 6.02 -13.05 -3.67
CA PRO A 119 5.94 -14.49 -3.91
C PRO A 119 5.70 -14.82 -5.38
N GLY A 120 6.53 -15.72 -5.92
CA GLY A 120 6.40 -16.20 -7.29
C GLY A 120 6.95 -15.25 -8.36
N LEU A 121 7.53 -14.10 -8.01
CA LEU A 121 8.13 -13.18 -8.98
C LEU A 121 9.28 -13.83 -9.78
N ASN A 122 10.05 -14.70 -9.13
CA ASN A 122 11.16 -15.44 -9.76
C ASN A 122 10.71 -16.72 -10.50
N ASN A 123 9.43 -17.06 -10.50
CA ASN A 123 8.91 -18.29 -11.11
C ASN A 123 8.68 -18.16 -12.64
N GLY A 124 9.51 -17.38 -13.33
CA GLY A 124 9.35 -17.06 -14.76
C GLY A 124 8.90 -18.26 -15.61
N ASP A 125 7.94 -18.00 -16.50
CA ASP A 125 7.38 -18.87 -17.55
C ASP A 125 6.72 -20.22 -17.15
N ALA A 126 6.81 -20.69 -15.90
CA ALA A 126 6.10 -21.91 -15.51
C ALA A 126 4.58 -21.73 -15.35
N ALA A 127 4.09 -20.48 -15.27
CA ALA A 127 2.68 -20.14 -15.06
C ALA A 127 1.91 -19.75 -16.34
N ASN A 128 2.48 -19.94 -17.54
CA ASN A 128 1.77 -19.79 -18.82
C ASN A 128 0.92 -21.02 -19.19
N LEU A 129 0.34 -21.70 -18.20
CA LEU A 129 -0.70 -22.69 -18.41
C LEU A 129 -1.98 -22.14 -17.79
N LEU A 130 -2.97 -21.87 -18.64
CA LEU A 130 -4.32 -21.33 -18.36
C LEU A 130 -4.48 -19.82 -18.66
N ILE A 131 -4.22 -19.45 -19.92
CA ILE A 131 -5.12 -18.54 -20.66
C ILE A 131 -6.01 -19.43 -21.53
#